data_AF-A0A4Y2W1S5-F1
#
_entry.id   AF-A0A4Y2W1S5-F1
#
_cell.length_a   1.000
_cell.length_b   1.000
_cell.length_c   1.000
_cell.angle_alpha   90.00
_cell.angle_beta   90.00
_cell.angle_gamma   90.00
#
_symmetry.space_group_name_H-M   'P 1'
#
loop_
_entity.id
_entity.type
_entity.pdbx_description
1 polymer ?
#
loop_
_entity_poly.entity_id
_entity_poly.type
_entity_poly.pdbx_seq_one_letter_code
_entity_poly.pdbx_strand_id
1 'polypeptide(L)'
;MESINLPQQALFLLDNCPGHPSAEEQCTNDGEHFRNVSTPNTTALIQPMDQNVIQNIKLGYLKLLLTNILNDPVYDENLVKTLRNVNLKNVVFSFANCWASVSTLLINKSCKILLPNFVDAEVQ
;
A
#
# COMPACT_ATOMS: atom_id res chain seq x y z
N MET A 1 6.61 -3.21 27.09
CA MET A 1 5.65 -2.10 26.91
C MET A 1 4.52 -2.36 27.89
N GLU A 2 4.38 -1.53 28.93
CA GLU A 2 3.20 -1.63 29.82
C GLU A 2 1.97 -1.35 28.97
N SER A 3 1.07 -2.33 28.88
CA SER A 3 -0.19 -2.18 28.17
C SER A 3 -1.06 -1.22 28.97
N ILE A 4 -1.14 0.03 28.52
CA ILE A 4 -2.23 0.93 28.91
C ILE A 4 -3.52 0.22 28.49
N ASN A 5 -4.41 -0.08 29.44
CA ASN A 5 -5.72 -0.71 29.23
C ASN A 5 -6.68 0.22 28.46
N LEU A 6 -6.24 0.74 27.32
CA LEU A 6 -7.07 1.49 26.40
C LEU A 6 -7.83 0.50 25.52
N PRO A 7 -9.11 0.75 25.23
CA PRO A 7 -9.83 -0.04 24.24
C PRO A 7 -9.07 0.03 22.91
N GLN A 8 -8.83 -1.14 22.30
CA GLN A 8 -8.12 -1.23 21.03
C GLN A 8 -9.01 -0.63 19.93
N GLN A 9 -8.73 0.61 19.54
CA GLN A 9 -9.43 1.29 18.45
C GLN A 9 -8.52 1.36 17.22
N ALA A 10 -9.09 1.11 16.04
CA ALA A 10 -8.41 1.27 14.77
C ALA A 10 -8.67 2.67 14.20
N LEU A 11 -7.66 3.25 13.56
CA LEU A 11 -7.77 4.52 12.86
C LEU A 11 -7.86 4.22 11.36
N PHE A 12 -8.92 4.68 10.70
CA PHE A 12 -9.04 4.55 9.26
C PHE A 12 -8.73 5.90 8.59
N LEU A 13 -7.63 5.91 7.85
CA LEU A 13 -7.13 7.10 7.17
C LEU A 13 -7.48 6.99 5.68
N LEU A 14 -8.27 7.94 5.20
CA LEU A 14 -8.71 8.00 3.80
C LEU A 14 -8.25 9.31 3.16
N ASP A 15 -8.07 9.28 1.85
CA ASP A 15 -7.94 10.48 1.03
C ASP A 15 -9.31 11.18 0.88
N ASN A 16 -9.29 12.47 0.55
CA ASN A 16 -10.53 13.24 0.35
C ASN A 16 -11.10 13.02 -1.07
N CYS A 17 -11.22 11.77 -1.51
CA CYS A 17 -11.81 11.43 -2.80
C CYS A 17 -13.34 11.58 -2.74
N PRO A 18 -13.98 12.28 -3.69
CA PRO A 18 -15.44 12.49 -3.70
C PRO A 18 -16.24 11.19 -3.92
N GLY A 19 -15.58 10.09 -4.29
CA GLY A 19 -16.20 8.77 -4.37
C GLY A 19 -16.33 8.07 -3.01
N HIS A 20 -15.74 8.62 -1.94
CA HIS A 20 -15.90 8.05 -0.61
C HIS A 20 -17.28 8.41 -0.03
N PRO A 21 -17.92 7.47 0.70
CA PRO A 21 -19.14 7.77 1.43
C PRO A 21 -18.91 8.86 2.46
N SER A 22 -19.97 9.54 2.91
CA SER A 22 -19.84 10.55 3.96
C SER A 22 -19.34 9.92 5.27
N ALA A 23 -18.73 10.71 6.15
CA ALA A 23 -18.27 10.21 7.45
C ALA A 23 -19.40 9.57 8.28
N GLU A 24 -20.65 10.03 8.05
CA GLU A 24 -21.88 9.57 8.71
C GLU A 24 -22.34 8.21 8.18
N GLU A 25 -22.17 7.94 6.88
CA GLU A 25 -22.49 6.65 6.25
C GLU A 25 -21.41 5.58 6.50
N GLN A 26 -20.23 6.00 6.93
CA GLN A 26 -19.08 5.13 7.20
C GLN A 26 -19.03 4.58 8.63
N CYS A 27 -19.80 5.15 9.56
CA CYS A 27 -19.92 4.62 10.91
C CYS A 27 -20.85 3.39 10.92
N THR A 28 -20.32 2.22 11.27
CA THR A 28 -21.16 1.05 11.53
C THR A 28 -22.08 1.32 12.72
N ASN A 29 -23.28 0.74 12.71
CA ASN A 29 -24.29 0.90 13.78
C ASN A 29 -23.78 0.50 15.18
N ASP A 30 -22.63 -0.16 15.25
CA ASP A 30 -21.99 -0.63 16.48
C ASP A 30 -21.07 0.43 17.13
N GLY A 31 -20.98 1.64 16.54
CA GLY A 31 -20.51 2.88 17.20
C GLY A 31 -19.04 2.95 17.64
N GLU A 32 -18.32 1.85 17.65
CA GLU A 32 -16.97 1.80 18.22
C GLU A 32 -16.06 1.05 17.26
N HIS A 33 -14.90 1.63 16.96
CA HIS A 33 -13.62 1.01 16.56
C HIS A 33 -12.93 1.65 15.36
N PHE A 34 -13.61 2.47 14.54
CA PHE A 34 -12.97 3.16 13.42
C PHE A 34 -13.21 4.66 13.47
N ARG A 35 -12.15 5.43 13.73
CA ARG A 35 -12.18 6.88 13.57
C ARG A 35 -11.73 7.22 12.15
N ASN A 36 -12.63 7.80 11.36
CA ASN A 36 -12.30 8.28 10.02
C ASN A 36 -11.67 9.67 10.10
N VAL A 37 -10.49 9.84 9.51
CA VAL A 37 -9.85 11.16 9.38
C VAL A 37 -9.59 11.41 7.91
N SER A 38 -10.43 12.23 7.29
CA SER A 38 -10.14 12.83 5.98
C SER A 38 -9.16 13.98 6.21
N THR A 39 -8.03 13.94 5.49
CA THR A 39 -6.98 14.97 5.60
C THR A 39 -7.01 15.84 4.35
N PRO A 40 -7.56 17.08 4.41
CA PRO A 40 -7.60 17.94 3.23
C PRO A 40 -6.18 18.31 2.81
N ASN A 41 -5.81 18.01 1.57
CA ASN A 41 -4.58 18.48 0.91
C ASN A 41 -3.24 18.04 1.56
N THR A 42 -3.24 17.10 2.51
CA THR A 42 -2.01 16.54 3.12
C THR A 42 -1.90 15.02 2.96
N THR A 43 -2.73 14.44 2.10
CA THR A 43 -2.84 12.99 1.86
C THR A 43 -1.48 12.36 1.59
N ALA A 44 -0.69 12.91 0.66
CA ALA A 44 0.63 12.36 0.33
C ALA A 44 1.60 12.35 1.53
N LEU A 45 1.48 13.27 2.48
CA LEU A 45 2.36 13.38 3.66
C LEU A 45 1.96 12.42 4.78
N ILE A 46 0.67 12.17 4.90
CA ILE A 46 0.12 11.46 6.06
C ILE A 46 -0.19 10.00 5.70
N GLN A 47 -0.64 9.71 4.47
CA GLN A 47 -1.04 8.37 4.08
C GLN A 47 0.18 7.43 3.94
N PRO A 48 0.25 6.34 4.71
CA PRO A 48 1.34 5.37 4.61
C PRO A 48 1.50 4.78 3.20
N MET A 49 0.37 4.61 2.50
CA MET A 49 0.35 4.09 1.14
C MET A 49 1.13 4.97 0.16
N ASP A 50 0.98 6.28 0.28
CA ASP A 50 1.68 7.28 -0.55
C ASP A 50 3.11 7.55 -0.07
N GLN A 51 3.41 7.26 1.20
CA GLN A 51 4.72 7.55 1.80
C GLN A 51 5.85 6.62 1.36
N ASN A 52 5.58 5.39 0.90
CA ASN A 52 6.58 4.49 0.31
C ASN A 52 6.00 3.19 -0.25
N VAL A 53 4.84 2.74 0.26
CA VAL A 53 4.29 1.41 -0.07
C VAL A 53 3.95 1.29 -1.56
N ILE A 54 3.17 2.22 -2.12
CA ILE A 54 2.80 2.22 -3.56
C ILE A 54 4.05 2.31 -4.45
N GLN A 55 5.02 3.14 -4.08
CA GLN A 55 6.27 3.27 -4.83
C GLN A 55 7.02 1.94 -4.91
N ASN A 56 7.15 1.23 -3.79
CA ASN A 56 7.86 -0.05 -3.74
C ASN A 56 7.15 -1.13 -4.55
N ILE A 57 5.81 -1.18 -4.50
CA ILE A 57 5.03 -2.09 -5.33
C ILE A 57 5.26 -1.79 -6.82
N LYS A 58 5.23 -0.51 -7.22
CA LYS A 58 5.50 -0.09 -8.61
C LYS A 58 6.90 -0.50 -9.07
N LEU A 59 7.91 -0.30 -8.23
CA LEU A 59 9.30 -0.70 -8.52
C LEU A 59 9.45 -2.23 -8.63
N GLY A 60 8.85 -2.96 -7.69
CA GLY A 60 8.83 -4.43 -7.72
C GLY A 60 8.16 -4.96 -8.99
N TYR A 61 7.03 -4.36 -9.37
CA TYR A 61 6.29 -4.72 -10.58
C TYR A 61 7.13 -4.46 -11.83
N LEU A 62 7.76 -3.28 -11.92
CA LEU A 62 8.64 -2.93 -13.03
C LEU A 62 9.81 -3.90 -13.15
N LYS A 63 10.44 -4.26 -12.03
CA LYS A 63 11.52 -5.24 -12.01
C LYS A 63 11.05 -6.60 -12.53
N LEU A 64 9.90 -7.09 -12.04
CA LEU A 64 9.32 -8.36 -12.48
C LEU A 64 8.98 -8.35 -13.98
N LEU A 65 8.39 -7.26 -14.47
CA LEU A 65 8.06 -7.10 -15.89
C LEU A 65 9.32 -7.14 -16.76
N LEU A 66 10.36 -6.39 -16.39
CA LEU A 66 11.63 -6.37 -17.12
C LEU A 66 12.33 -7.73 -17.08
N THR A 67 12.33 -8.41 -15.93
CA THR A 67 12.88 -9.77 -15.82
C THR A 67 12.14 -10.76 -16.71
N ASN A 68 10.80 -10.69 -16.77
CA ASN A 68 10.02 -11.55 -17.65
C ASN A 68 10.31 -11.29 -19.13
N ILE A 69 10.52 -10.03 -19.51
CA ILE A 69 10.88 -9.65 -20.88
C ILE A 69 12.27 -10.18 -21.23
N LEU A 70 13.27 -9.99 -20.36
CA LEU A 70 14.65 -10.44 -20.60
C LEU A 70 14.80 -11.97 -20.65
N ASN A 71 13.93 -12.69 -19.93
CA ASN A 71 13.92 -14.15 -19.92
C ASN A 71 13.06 -14.75 -21.05
N ASP A 72 12.40 -13.93 -21.87
CA ASP A 72 11.62 -14.41 -23.00
C ASP A 72 12.59 -14.98 -24.07
N PRO A 73 12.48 -16.27 -24.45
CA PRO A 73 13.36 -16.85 -25.47
C PRO A 73 13.19 -16.19 -26.85
N VAL A 74 12.10 -15.44 -27.07
CA VAL A 74 11.82 -14.67 -28.28
C VAL A 74 12.23 -13.19 -28.11
N TYR A 75 13.03 -12.85 -27.09
CA TYR A 75 13.45 -11.48 -26.79
C TYR A 75 14.07 -10.73 -28.00
N ASP A 76 14.64 -11.47 -28.95
CA ASP A 76 15.21 -10.92 -30.20
C ASP A 76 14.12 -10.34 -31.15
N GLU A 77 12.84 -10.75 -31.00
CA GLU A 77 11.72 -10.20 -31.75
C GLU A 77 10.87 -9.20 -30.96
N ASN A 78 11.40 -7.98 -30.81
CA ASN A 78 10.62 -6.77 -30.52
C ASN A 78 9.82 -6.77 -29.20
N LEU A 79 10.30 -5.99 -28.23
CA LEU A 79 9.67 -5.63 -26.95
C LEU A 79 8.14 -5.40 -27.02
N VAL A 80 7.65 -4.79 -28.10
CA VAL A 80 6.22 -4.52 -28.30
C VAL A 80 5.39 -5.80 -28.39
N LYS A 81 5.91 -6.88 -28.99
CA LYS A 81 5.21 -8.17 -29.06
C LYS A 81 5.11 -8.81 -27.67
N THR A 82 6.20 -8.84 -26.90
CA THR A 82 6.20 -9.39 -25.54
C THR A 82 5.25 -8.63 -24.63
N LEU A 83 5.23 -7.29 -24.70
CA LEU A 83 4.29 -6.47 -23.93
C LEU A 83 2.82 -6.71 -24.32
N ARG A 84 2.53 -7.00 -25.60
CA ARG A 84 1.17 -7.35 -26.05
C ARG A 84 0.66 -8.68 -25.46
N ASN A 85 1.56 -9.58 -25.06
CA ASN A 85 1.19 -10.84 -24.43
C ASN A 85 0.87 -10.68 -22.93
N VAL A 86 1.16 -9.52 -22.34
CA VAL A 86 0.77 -9.22 -20.96
C VAL A 86 -0.74 -8.96 -20.91
N ASN A 87 -1.46 -9.81 -20.18
CA ASN A 87 -2.90 -9.70 -19.97
C ASN A 87 -3.23 -9.38 -18.50
N LEU A 88 -4.51 -9.11 -18.22
CA LEU A 88 -4.97 -8.74 -16.88
C LEU A 88 -4.64 -9.80 -15.82
N LYS A 89 -4.69 -11.09 -16.16
CA LYS A 89 -4.29 -12.17 -15.25
C LYS A 89 -2.83 -11.97 -14.82
N ASN A 90 -1.92 -11.80 -15.79
CA ASN A 90 -0.49 -11.59 -15.50
C ASN A 90 -0.27 -10.35 -14.62
N VAL A 91 -1.01 -9.26 -14.87
CA VAL A 91 -0.93 -8.02 -14.09
C VAL A 91 -1.35 -8.26 -12.63
N VAL A 92 -2.50 -8.91 -12.40
CA VAL A 92 -3.02 -9.18 -11.05
C VAL A 92 -2.07 -10.08 -10.26
N PHE A 93 -1.56 -11.16 -10.87
CA PHE A 93 -0.59 -12.04 -10.22
C PHE A 93 0.72 -11.33 -9.91
N SER A 94 1.22 -10.51 -10.84
CA SER A 94 2.43 -9.71 -10.64
C SER A 94 2.25 -8.72 -9.49
N PHE A 95 1.11 -8.03 -9.43
CA PHE A 95 0.78 -7.12 -8.34
C PHE A 95 0.72 -7.84 -6.98
N ALA A 96 0.04 -8.99 -6.92
CA ALA A 96 -0.03 -9.80 -5.70
C ALA A 96 1.35 -10.24 -5.22
N ASN A 97 2.23 -10.67 -6.14
CA ASN A 97 3.61 -11.04 -5.81
C ASN A 97 4.40 -9.84 -5.27
N CYS A 98 4.24 -8.66 -5.89
CA CYS A 98 4.89 -7.45 -5.42
C CYS A 98 4.38 -7.01 -4.04
N TRP A 99 3.07 -7.08 -3.80
CA TRP A 99 2.48 -6.84 -2.47
C TRP A 99 3.03 -7.79 -1.41
N ALA A 100 3.10 -9.10 -1.71
CA ALA A 100 3.66 -10.09 -0.79
C ALA A 100 5.14 -9.87 -0.48
N SER A 101 5.88 -9.17 -1.35
CA SER A 101 7.28 -8.81 -1.13
C SER A 101 7.48 -7.55 -0.29
N VAL A 102 6.41 -6.78 -0.02
CA VAL A 102 6.48 -5.61 0.86
C VAL A 102 6.65 -6.08 2.31
N SER A 103 7.77 -5.70 2.93
CA SER A 103 8.07 -6.10 4.31
C SER A 103 7.29 -5.28 5.33
N THR A 104 7.01 -5.88 6.49
CA THR A 104 6.40 -5.20 7.64
C THR A 104 7.21 -3.97 8.05
N LEU A 105 8.55 -4.07 8.05
CA LEU A 105 9.44 -2.94 8.33
C LEU A 105 9.20 -1.75 7.38
N LEU A 106 8.95 -2.01 6.09
CA LEU A 106 8.67 -0.96 5.12
C LEU A 106 7.33 -0.28 5.41
N ILE A 107 6.31 -1.07 5.72
CA ILE A 107 4.99 -0.56 6.11
C ILE A 107 5.11 0.30 7.37
N ASN A 108 5.82 -0.17 8.39
CA ASN A 108 6.05 0.56 9.64
C ASN A 108 6.80 1.88 9.39
N LYS A 109 7.85 1.87 8.57
CA LYS A 109 8.56 3.10 8.18
C LYS A 109 7.68 4.08 7.42
N SER A 110 6.74 3.59 6.61
CA SER A 110 5.77 4.43 5.90
C SER A 110 4.79 5.13 6.85
N CYS A 111 4.56 4.54 8.02
CA CYS A 111 3.76 5.13 9.09
C CYS A 111 4.54 6.12 9.99
N LYS A 112 5.84 6.36 9.76
CA LYS A 112 6.68 7.15 10.68
C LYS A 112 6.16 8.56 10.94
N ILE A 113 5.59 9.22 9.94
CA ILE A 113 5.06 10.58 10.08
C ILE A 113 3.82 10.59 11.00
N LEU A 114 2.98 9.55 10.89
CA LEU A 114 1.78 9.38 11.70
C LEU A 114 2.07 8.88 13.11
N LEU A 115 2.97 7.91 13.23
CA LEU A 115 3.28 7.20 14.46
C LEU A 115 4.82 7.11 14.62
N PRO A 116 5.48 8.21 15.05
CA PRO A 116 6.95 8.26 15.13
C PRO A 116 7.54 7.14 15.99
N ASN A 117 6.85 6.77 17.08
CA ASN A 117 7.29 5.77 18.05
C ASN A 117 7.13 4.32 17.57
N PHE A 118 6.49 4.09 16.42
CA PHE A 118 6.22 2.74 15.91
C PHE A 118 7.44 2.12 15.21
N VAL A 119 8.38 2.97 14.75
CA VAL A 119 9.55 2.53 13.95
C VAL A 119 10.70 2.03 14.84
N ASP A 120 10.78 2.51 16.09
CA ASP A 120 11.88 2.17 17.01
C ASP A 120 11.59 0.90 17.83
N ALA A 121 10.37 0.36 17.76
CA ALA A 121 9.94 -0.80 18.54
C ALA A 121 10.39 -2.16 17.97
N GLU A 122 10.91 -2.21 16.73
CA GLU A 122 11.34 -3.46 16.06
C GLU A 122 12.87 -3.68 16.05
N VAL A 123 13.65 -2.88 16.80
CA VAL A 123 15.12 -3.02 16.90
C VAL A 123 15.57 -3.66 18.23
N GLN A 124 14.69 -4.45 18.88
CA GLN A 124 15.05 -5.20 20.10
C GLN A 124 14.74 -6.68 19.99
#